data_AF-A0A7C3A3I3-F1
#
_entry.id   AF-A0A7C3A3I3-F1
#
_cell.length_a   1.000
_cell.length_b   1.000
_cell.length_c   1.000
_cell.angle_alpha   90.00
_cell.angle_beta   90.00
_cell.angle_gamma   90.00
#
_symmetry.space_group_name_H-M   'P 1'
#
loop_
_entity.id
_entity.type
_entity.pdbx_description
1 polymer ?
#
loop_
_entity_poly.entity_id
_entity_poly.type
_entity_poly.pdbx_seq_one_letter_code
_entity_poly.pdbx_strand_id
1 'polypeptide(L)'
;MVTKGFPTACSGRGGEELRAEPSLAVAERRFSLRRCLALVLVGAWNAEAVSMGTFPYEFLYPSNIVVTFMYYALQLLILEDIYSRFDLNYKDVFFLGVLFGLLEEGVMTLTFYAPVTEWLKPGYGRFLGLNTVWATFLTVFHAVYTVTLTFLIVDRYFPRNRGPILTRRKYLLVLTYLAALYVGNPIYVSVTQHFKPR
;
A
#
# COMPACT_ATOMS: atom_id res chain seq x y z
N MET A 1 18.06 69.84 34.07
CA MET A 1 17.55 68.56 33.51
C MET A 1 17.33 67.61 34.68
N VAL A 2 16.05 67.33 34.96
CA VAL A 2 15.42 66.27 35.79
C VAL A 2 16.12 65.81 37.09
N THR A 3 15.41 66.01 38.20
CA THR A 3 15.64 65.36 39.50
C THR A 3 14.66 64.18 39.72
N LYS A 4 15.11 63.20 40.52
CA LYS A 4 14.35 62.27 41.41
C LYS A 4 13.75 60.97 40.86
N GLY A 5 14.04 59.88 41.58
CA GLY A 5 13.01 58.97 42.12
C GLY A 5 13.13 57.48 41.76
N PHE A 6 13.50 56.65 42.75
CA PHE A 6 13.13 55.23 42.89
C PHE A 6 12.10 55.14 44.05
N PRO A 7 11.40 54.01 44.31
CA PRO A 7 10.52 53.15 43.51
C PRO A 7 9.08 53.06 44.09
N THR A 8 8.10 52.46 43.40
CA THR A 8 6.88 51.93 44.07
C THR A 8 6.21 50.79 43.29
N ALA A 9 5.88 49.74 44.03
CA ALA A 9 5.12 48.58 43.60
C ALA A 9 3.65 48.92 43.35
N CYS A 10 3.09 48.44 42.24
CA CYS A 10 1.66 48.34 42.04
C CYS A 10 1.22 46.88 42.16
N SER A 11 0.54 46.62 43.27
CA SER A 11 -0.37 45.50 43.48
C SER A 11 -1.48 45.52 42.41
N GLY A 12 -1.55 44.47 41.59
CA GLY A 12 -2.67 44.18 40.71
C GLY A 12 -3.19 42.77 40.95
N ARG A 13 -4.23 42.63 41.77
CA ARG A 13 -5.12 41.46 41.76
C ARG A 13 -5.94 41.53 40.48
N GLY A 14 -5.85 40.49 39.65
CA GLY A 14 -6.75 40.28 38.52
C GLY A 14 -6.49 38.89 37.99
N GLY A 15 -7.44 37.98 38.18
CA GLY A 15 -7.30 36.61 37.73
C GLY A 15 -7.16 36.56 36.22
N GLU A 16 -6.00 36.11 35.75
CA GLU A 16 -5.94 35.35 34.52
C GLU A 16 -5.75 33.90 34.94
N GLU A 17 -6.91 33.24 35.00
CA GLU A 17 -7.08 31.82 34.84
C GLU A 17 -5.99 31.31 33.89
N LEU A 18 -4.98 30.63 34.45
CA LEU A 18 -4.01 29.84 33.71
C LEU A 18 -4.78 28.66 33.11
N ARG A 19 -5.68 28.92 32.16
CA ARG A 19 -6.17 27.93 31.23
C ARG A 19 -4.95 27.58 30.39
N ALA A 20 -4.23 26.57 30.86
CA ALA A 20 -3.46 25.73 29.97
C ALA A 20 -4.43 25.31 28.87
N GLU A 21 -4.40 26.02 27.73
CA GLU A 21 -5.02 25.63 26.48
C GLU A 21 -4.61 24.17 26.23
N PRO A 22 -5.50 23.17 26.42
CA PRO A 22 -5.23 21.84 25.95
C PRO A 22 -5.64 21.80 24.47
N SER A 23 -5.26 22.81 23.69
CA SER A 23 -5.21 22.73 22.24
C SER A 23 -3.82 22.22 21.84
N LEU A 24 -3.43 21.10 22.45
CA LEU A 24 -2.69 20.08 21.70
C LEU A 24 -3.58 19.74 20.53
N ALA A 25 -3.33 20.45 19.42
CA ALA A 25 -4.05 20.32 18.18
C ALA A 25 -4.33 18.85 17.95
N VAL A 26 -5.60 18.47 18.06
CA VAL A 26 -6.09 17.19 17.56
C VAL A 26 -5.64 17.19 16.11
N ALA A 27 -4.52 16.51 15.83
CA ALA A 27 -3.90 16.54 14.51
C ALA A 27 -5.01 16.25 13.52
N GLU A 28 -5.38 17.24 12.69
CA GLU A 28 -6.56 17.16 11.84
C GLU A 28 -6.48 15.86 11.05
N ARG A 29 -7.33 14.91 11.43
CA ARG A 29 -7.35 13.57 10.88
C ARG A 29 -8.02 13.67 9.52
N ARG A 30 -7.24 13.99 8.49
CA ARG A 30 -7.73 14.14 7.13
C ARG A 30 -7.81 12.77 6.48
N PHE A 31 -9.03 12.27 6.33
CA PHE A 31 -9.33 11.06 5.56
C PHE A 31 -10.06 11.43 4.27
N SER A 32 -9.54 10.95 3.15
CA SER A 32 -10.08 11.12 1.81
C SER A 32 -10.37 9.75 1.20
N LEU A 33 -11.65 9.38 1.16
CA LEU A 33 -12.09 8.17 0.47
C LEU A 33 -11.74 8.23 -1.03
N ARG A 34 -11.82 9.42 -1.63
CA ARG A 34 -11.50 9.64 -3.05
C ARG A 34 -10.06 9.24 -3.38
N ARG A 35 -9.12 9.57 -2.48
CA ARG A 35 -7.72 9.17 -2.60
C ARG A 35 -7.57 7.65 -2.55
N CYS A 36 -8.20 6.99 -1.58
CA CYS A 36 -8.15 5.54 -1.45
C CYS A 36 -8.71 4.87 -2.71
N LEU A 37 -9.86 5.33 -3.21
CA LEU A 37 -10.45 4.82 -4.45
C LEU A 37 -9.51 5.04 -5.65
N ALA A 38 -8.87 6.20 -5.75
CA ALA A 38 -7.89 6.46 -6.80
C ALA A 38 -6.70 5.49 -6.74
N LEU A 39 -6.15 5.22 -5.55
CA LEU A 39 -5.06 4.24 -5.38
C LEU A 39 -5.48 2.85 -5.84
N VAL A 40 -6.68 2.41 -5.44
CA VAL A 40 -7.20 1.10 -5.82
C VAL A 40 -7.34 0.99 -7.35
N LEU A 41 -7.97 1.99 -7.98
CA LEU A 41 -8.26 1.95 -9.42
C LEU A 41 -6.99 2.09 -10.26
N VAL A 42 -6.15 3.07 -9.94
CA VAL A 42 -4.89 3.32 -10.65
C VAL A 42 -3.91 2.17 -10.40
N GLY A 43 -3.86 1.64 -9.19
CA GLY A 43 -2.99 0.54 -8.83
C GLY A 43 -3.37 -0.77 -9.50
N ALA A 44 -4.67 -1.11 -9.54
CA ALA A 44 -5.15 -2.29 -10.28
C ALA A 44 -4.88 -2.15 -11.78
N TRP A 45 -5.12 -0.96 -12.35
CA TRP A 45 -4.77 -0.67 -13.74
C TRP A 45 -3.28 -0.86 -14.01
N ASN A 46 -2.42 -0.29 -13.17
CA ASN A 46 -0.96 -0.40 -13.32
C ASN A 46 -0.46 -1.83 -13.09
N ALA A 47 -1.10 -2.60 -12.21
CA ALA A 47 -0.70 -3.98 -11.94
C ALA A 47 -1.00 -4.92 -13.12
N GLU A 48 -2.12 -4.71 -13.81
CA GLU A 48 -2.67 -5.69 -14.75
C GLU A 48 -2.63 -5.22 -16.20
N ALA A 49 -2.99 -3.96 -16.45
CA ALA A 49 -3.01 -3.42 -17.81
C ALA A 49 -1.59 -3.12 -18.31
N VAL A 50 -0.71 -2.62 -17.43
CA VAL A 50 0.69 -2.33 -17.79
C VAL A 50 1.54 -3.61 -17.83
N SER A 51 1.24 -4.59 -16.97
CA SER A 51 1.91 -5.90 -17.04
C SER A 51 1.44 -6.74 -18.22
N MET A 52 0.31 -6.36 -18.84
CA MET A 52 -0.44 -7.17 -19.81
C MET A 52 -0.83 -8.56 -19.22
N GLY A 53 -0.92 -8.67 -17.89
CA GLY A 53 -1.38 -9.88 -17.20
C GLY A 53 -2.86 -10.15 -17.45
N THR A 54 -3.66 -9.08 -17.49
CA THR A 54 -5.08 -9.12 -17.85
C THR A 54 -5.34 -8.11 -18.96
N PHE A 55 -5.93 -8.56 -20.08
CA PHE A 55 -6.26 -7.64 -21.16
C PHE A 55 -7.32 -6.61 -20.72
N PRO A 56 -7.28 -5.35 -21.23
CA PRO A 56 -8.20 -4.32 -20.77
C PRO A 56 -9.70 -4.66 -20.86
N TYR A 57 -10.12 -5.49 -21.82
CA TYR A 57 -11.52 -5.91 -21.93
C TYR A 57 -11.93 -6.94 -20.87
N GLU A 58 -10.97 -7.68 -20.30
CA GLU A 58 -11.21 -8.71 -19.28
C GLU A 58 -11.45 -8.13 -17.88
N PHE A 59 -11.12 -6.85 -17.66
CA PHE A 59 -11.51 -6.14 -16.44
C PHE A 59 -13.02 -6.03 -16.27
N LEU A 60 -13.80 -6.17 -17.35
CA LEU A 60 -15.26 -6.09 -17.30
C LEU A 60 -15.90 -7.41 -16.85
N TYR A 61 -15.13 -8.51 -16.76
CA TYR A 61 -15.66 -9.77 -16.25
C TYR A 61 -15.90 -9.67 -14.75
N PRO A 62 -17.12 -10.02 -14.26
CA PRO A 62 -17.46 -9.89 -12.84
C PRO A 62 -16.50 -10.62 -11.89
N SER A 63 -15.98 -11.78 -12.31
CA SER A 63 -14.98 -12.54 -11.56
C SER A 63 -13.67 -11.76 -11.40
N ASN A 64 -13.21 -11.11 -12.48
CA ASN A 64 -11.97 -10.35 -12.48
C ASN A 64 -12.13 -9.05 -11.71
N ILE A 65 -13.31 -8.43 -11.73
CA ILE A 65 -13.59 -7.25 -10.89
C ILE A 65 -13.41 -7.62 -9.42
N VAL A 66 -14.01 -8.73 -8.97
CA VAL A 66 -13.93 -9.14 -7.58
C VAL A 66 -12.50 -9.54 -7.21
N VAL A 67 -11.88 -10.43 -7.97
CA VAL A 67 -10.56 -10.97 -7.61
C VAL A 67 -9.47 -9.91 -7.76
N THR A 68 -9.37 -9.29 -8.93
CA THR A 68 -8.33 -8.29 -9.22
C THR A 68 -8.51 -7.07 -8.34
N PHE A 69 -9.67 -6.40 -8.41
CA PHE A 69 -9.80 -5.15 -7.67
C PHE A 69 -9.84 -5.40 -6.17
N MET A 70 -10.51 -6.42 -5.62
CA MET A 70 -10.49 -6.59 -4.15
C MET A 70 -9.10 -6.97 -3.64
N TYR A 71 -8.37 -7.84 -4.34
CA TYR A 71 -7.03 -8.26 -3.92
C TYR A 71 -6.05 -7.10 -3.96
N TYR A 72 -5.92 -6.41 -5.10
CA TYR A 72 -5.05 -5.24 -5.22
C TYR A 72 -5.52 -4.10 -4.31
N ALA A 73 -6.83 -3.88 -4.20
CA ALA A 73 -7.39 -2.79 -3.40
C ALA A 73 -6.97 -2.90 -1.94
N LEU A 74 -7.14 -4.08 -1.37
CA LEU A 74 -6.95 -4.29 0.06
C LEU A 74 -5.47 -4.18 0.44
N GLN A 75 -4.58 -4.67 -0.43
CA GLN A 75 -3.15 -4.52 -0.23
C GLN A 75 -2.70 -3.06 -0.35
N LEU A 76 -3.12 -2.35 -1.39
CA LEU A 76 -2.81 -0.92 -1.57
C LEU A 76 -3.40 -0.06 -0.44
N LEU A 77 -4.55 -0.45 0.13
CA LEU A 77 -5.15 0.23 1.27
C LEU A 77 -4.32 0.04 2.55
N ILE A 78 -3.73 -1.13 2.76
CA ILE A 78 -2.75 -1.35 3.84
C ILE A 78 -1.53 -0.47 3.61
N LEU A 79 -0.98 -0.45 2.39
CA LEU A 79 0.18 0.37 2.06
C LEU A 79 -0.10 1.86 2.29
N GLU A 80 -1.29 2.34 1.92
CA GLU A 80 -1.72 3.72 2.13
C GLU A 80 -1.92 4.07 3.61
N ASP A 81 -2.38 3.11 4.44
CA ASP A 81 -2.44 3.27 5.90
C ASP A 81 -1.02 3.39 6.50
N ILE A 82 -0.09 2.53 6.08
CA ILE A 82 1.32 2.58 6.53
C ILE A 82 1.97 3.88 6.06
N TYR A 83 1.82 4.22 4.78
CA TYR A 83 2.30 5.45 4.17
C TYR A 83 1.81 6.66 4.96
N SER A 84 0.51 6.77 5.22
CA SER A 84 -0.07 7.94 5.90
C SER A 84 0.19 7.97 7.40
N ARG A 85 0.38 6.82 8.05
CA ARG A 85 0.63 6.70 9.50
C ARG A 85 2.07 7.05 9.86
N PHE A 86 3.03 6.65 9.04
CA PHE A 86 4.47 6.82 9.31
C PHE A 86 5.11 7.95 8.50
N ASP A 87 4.31 8.72 7.76
CA ASP A 87 4.76 9.83 6.90
C ASP A 87 5.94 9.45 5.99
N LEU A 88 5.88 8.24 5.44
CA LEU A 88 6.90 7.65 4.58
C LEU A 88 7.22 8.51 3.35
N ASN A 89 8.45 8.40 2.85
CA ASN A 89 8.87 9.02 1.58
C ASN A 89 8.81 8.01 0.41
N TYR A 90 9.05 8.45 -0.82
CA TYR A 90 8.96 7.57 -2.00
C TYR A 90 9.96 6.42 -2.05
N LYS A 91 11.13 6.54 -1.38
CA LYS A 91 12.06 5.40 -1.26
C LYS A 91 11.47 4.31 -0.37
N ASP A 92 10.82 4.70 0.72
CA ASP A 92 10.13 3.76 1.61
C ASP A 92 8.96 3.08 0.87
N VAL A 93 8.21 3.85 0.07
CA VAL A 93 7.13 3.32 -0.79
C VAL A 93 7.67 2.32 -1.82
N PHE A 94 8.85 2.57 -2.38
CA PHE A 94 9.51 1.61 -3.27
C PHE A 94 9.81 0.28 -2.55
N PHE A 95 10.35 0.33 -1.32
CA PHE A 95 10.58 -0.89 -0.53
C PHE A 95 9.29 -1.59 -0.11
N LEU A 96 8.22 -0.85 0.18
CA LEU A 96 6.89 -1.45 0.36
C LEU A 96 6.42 -2.14 -0.92
N GLY A 97 6.74 -1.56 -2.08
CA GLY A 97 6.49 -2.16 -3.38
C GLY A 97 7.31 -3.42 -3.65
N VAL A 98 8.55 -3.50 -3.17
CA VAL A 98 9.36 -4.73 -3.21
C VAL A 98 8.68 -5.82 -2.38
N LEU A 99 8.24 -5.51 -1.16
CA LEU A 99 7.52 -6.46 -0.31
C LEU A 99 6.20 -6.90 -0.97
N PHE A 100 5.49 -5.96 -1.59
CA PHE A 100 4.29 -6.24 -2.37
C PHE A 100 4.59 -7.27 -3.47
N GLY A 101 5.60 -7.04 -4.32
CA GLY A 101 5.92 -7.95 -5.43
C GLY A 101 6.38 -9.34 -4.97
N LEU A 102 7.10 -9.43 -3.84
CA LEU A 102 7.48 -10.73 -3.27
C LEU A 102 6.26 -11.52 -2.78
N LEU A 103 5.29 -10.85 -2.17
CA LEU A 103 4.08 -11.50 -1.68
C LEU A 103 3.16 -11.90 -2.82
N GLU A 104 2.91 -10.98 -3.76
CA GLU A 104 2.09 -11.20 -4.94
C GLU A 104 2.63 -12.40 -5.75
N GLU A 105 3.84 -12.28 -6.26
CA GLU A 105 4.33 -13.23 -7.25
C GLU A 105 5.00 -14.47 -6.64
N GLY A 106 5.59 -14.28 -5.46
CA GLY A 106 6.30 -15.34 -4.75
C GLY A 106 5.38 -16.19 -3.88
N VAL A 107 4.30 -15.62 -3.34
CA VAL A 107 3.39 -16.35 -2.43
C VAL A 107 2.03 -16.57 -3.08
N MET A 108 1.37 -15.52 -3.57
CA MET A 108 -0.01 -15.63 -4.04
C MET A 108 -0.11 -16.41 -5.36
N THR A 109 0.62 -15.99 -6.39
CA THR A 109 0.51 -16.56 -7.74
C THR A 109 1.50 -17.70 -7.98
N LEU A 110 2.55 -17.80 -7.15
CA LEU A 110 3.66 -18.76 -7.27
C LEU A 110 4.42 -18.69 -8.61
N THR A 111 4.35 -17.59 -9.34
CA THR A 111 4.98 -17.45 -10.67
C THR A 111 6.50 -17.50 -10.61
N PHE A 112 7.11 -17.22 -9.46
CA PHE A 112 8.55 -17.40 -9.25
C PHE A 112 9.00 -18.85 -9.46
N TYR A 113 8.12 -19.82 -9.16
CA TYR A 113 8.43 -21.25 -9.27
C TYR A 113 8.05 -21.79 -10.65
N ALA A 114 6.86 -21.41 -11.13
CA ALA A 114 6.28 -21.86 -12.39
C ALA A 114 5.84 -20.64 -13.24
N PRO A 115 6.77 -20.00 -13.99
CA PRO A 115 6.41 -18.88 -14.83
C PRO A 115 5.40 -19.31 -15.91
N VAL A 116 4.38 -18.47 -16.13
CA VAL A 116 3.24 -18.75 -17.01
C VAL A 116 3.64 -18.80 -18.49
N THR A 117 4.75 -18.15 -18.85
CA THR A 117 5.18 -18.01 -20.24
C THR A 117 6.15 -19.12 -20.66
N GLU A 118 5.84 -19.78 -21.78
CA GLU A 118 6.71 -20.78 -22.41
C GLU A 118 8.11 -20.23 -22.79
N TRP A 119 8.29 -18.90 -22.85
CA TRP A 119 9.57 -18.27 -23.18
C TRP A 119 10.60 -18.33 -22.04
N LEU A 120 10.17 -18.50 -20.78
CA LEU A 120 11.05 -18.76 -19.63
C LEU A 120 11.14 -20.28 -19.33
N LYS A 121 11.48 -21.06 -20.37
CA LYS A 121 11.68 -22.51 -20.29
C LYS A 121 12.61 -22.93 -19.14
N PRO A 122 12.49 -24.17 -18.63
CA PRO A 122 13.39 -24.70 -17.61
C PRO A 122 14.86 -24.62 -18.05
N GLY A 123 15.72 -23.93 -17.26
CA GLY A 123 17.18 -24.01 -17.44
C GLY A 123 17.97 -22.73 -17.14
N TYR A 124 17.42 -21.54 -17.39
CA TYR A 124 18.13 -20.27 -17.18
C TYR A 124 17.72 -19.57 -15.88
N GLY A 125 18.71 -19.08 -15.13
CA GLY A 125 18.48 -18.21 -13.97
C GLY A 125 17.70 -18.85 -12.83
N ARG A 126 17.84 -20.17 -12.60
CA ARG A 126 17.17 -20.84 -11.49
C ARG A 126 18.11 -21.10 -10.31
N PHE A 127 17.64 -20.83 -9.11
CA PHE A 127 18.33 -21.14 -7.85
C PHE A 127 17.28 -21.57 -6.81
N LEU A 128 17.49 -22.72 -6.16
CA LEU A 128 16.57 -23.29 -5.17
C LEU A 128 15.11 -23.41 -5.66
N GLY A 129 14.91 -23.76 -6.95
CA GLY A 129 13.59 -23.89 -7.55
C GLY A 129 12.94 -22.57 -8.01
N LEU A 130 13.46 -21.43 -7.56
CA LEU A 130 13.04 -20.09 -7.99
C LEU A 130 13.68 -19.73 -9.32
N ASN A 131 12.92 -19.15 -10.23
CA ASN A 131 13.48 -18.41 -11.36
C ASN A 131 13.89 -17.02 -10.86
N THR A 132 15.17 -16.82 -10.55
CA THR A 132 15.69 -15.60 -9.92
C THR A 132 15.62 -14.40 -10.86
N VAL A 133 15.78 -14.62 -12.17
CA VAL A 133 15.66 -13.54 -13.17
C VAL A 133 14.21 -13.05 -13.23
N TRP A 134 13.26 -13.98 -13.32
CA TRP A 134 11.84 -13.68 -13.29
C TRP A 134 11.40 -13.03 -11.98
N ALA A 135 11.83 -13.60 -10.86
CA ALA A 135 11.51 -13.09 -9.53
C ALA A 135 12.03 -11.68 -9.33
N THR A 136 13.27 -11.39 -9.76
CA THR A 136 13.84 -10.04 -9.69
C THR A 136 13.06 -9.08 -10.59
N PHE A 137 12.80 -9.46 -11.84
CA PHE A 137 12.05 -8.64 -12.79
C PHE A 137 10.67 -8.26 -12.24
N LEU A 138 9.87 -9.24 -11.83
CA LEU A 138 8.52 -8.99 -11.34
C LEU A 138 8.49 -8.23 -10.01
N THR A 139 9.42 -8.53 -9.11
CA THR A 139 9.53 -7.78 -7.84
C THR A 139 9.80 -6.30 -8.11
N VAL A 140 10.75 -6.00 -9.01
CA VAL A 140 11.06 -4.62 -9.40
C VAL A 140 9.89 -4.00 -10.18
N PHE A 141 9.24 -4.78 -11.05
CA PHE A 141 8.08 -4.33 -11.80
C PHE A 141 6.96 -3.85 -10.87
N HIS A 142 6.56 -4.66 -9.89
CA HIS A 142 5.55 -4.25 -8.91
C HIS A 142 6.01 -3.09 -8.03
N ALA A 143 7.29 -3.09 -7.63
CA ALA A 143 7.82 -2.00 -6.84
C ALA A 143 7.70 -0.66 -7.55
N VAL A 144 8.04 -0.62 -8.83
CA VAL A 144 8.01 0.60 -9.66
C VAL A 144 6.59 0.91 -10.15
N TYR A 145 6.00 0.01 -10.93
CA TYR A 145 4.79 0.30 -11.69
C TYR A 145 3.52 0.15 -10.86
N THR A 146 3.39 -0.94 -10.10
CA THR A 146 2.17 -1.18 -9.31
C THR A 146 2.08 -0.26 -8.11
N VAL A 147 3.18 -0.06 -7.37
CA VAL A 147 3.16 0.67 -6.10
C VAL A 147 3.68 2.10 -6.26
N THR A 148 4.98 2.29 -6.52
CA THR A 148 5.60 3.63 -6.46
C THR A 148 4.96 4.61 -7.44
N LEU A 149 4.79 4.20 -8.69
CA LEU A 149 4.18 5.03 -9.74
C LEU A 149 2.72 5.38 -9.40
N THR A 150 1.96 4.41 -8.87
CA THR A 150 0.58 4.63 -8.42
C THR A 150 0.52 5.71 -7.32
N PHE A 151 1.39 5.63 -6.31
CA PHE A 151 1.43 6.63 -5.25
C PHE A 151 1.88 8.00 -5.77
N LEU A 152 2.87 8.06 -6.66
CA LEU A 152 3.31 9.31 -7.31
C LEU A 152 2.17 9.98 -8.08
N ILE A 153 1.42 9.21 -8.88
CA ILE A 153 0.27 9.71 -9.63
C ILE A 153 -0.79 10.22 -8.65
N VAL A 154 -1.19 9.42 -7.66
CA VAL A 154 -2.29 9.81 -6.77
C VAL A 154 -1.93 11.00 -5.88
N ASP A 155 -0.69 11.09 -5.37
CA ASP A 155 -0.20 12.24 -4.60
C ASP A 155 -0.29 13.56 -5.37
N ARG A 156 -0.20 13.51 -6.70
CA ARG A 156 -0.30 14.69 -7.55
C ARG A 156 -1.71 15.27 -7.62
N TYR A 157 -2.74 14.44 -7.48
CA TYR A 157 -4.15 14.84 -7.64
C TYR A 157 -4.93 14.86 -6.33
N PHE A 158 -4.50 14.12 -5.32
CA PHE A 158 -5.21 13.99 -4.05
C PHE A 158 -4.28 14.23 -2.86
N PRO A 159 -4.69 15.10 -1.91
CA PRO A 159 -3.88 15.36 -0.71
C PRO A 159 -3.70 14.08 0.10
N ARG A 160 -2.50 13.91 0.65
CA ARG A 160 -2.16 12.77 1.52
C ARG A 160 -3.08 12.71 2.73
N ASN A 161 -3.51 11.50 3.08
CA ASN A 161 -4.24 11.26 4.32
C ASN A 161 -3.31 11.50 5.53
N ARG A 162 -3.89 11.87 6.68
CA ARG A 162 -3.12 12.07 7.93
C ARG A 162 -3.65 11.17 9.03
N GLY A 163 -2.76 10.35 9.59
CA GLY A 163 -3.08 9.39 10.63
C GLY A 163 -3.69 8.08 10.10
N PRO A 164 -4.09 7.15 10.99
CA PRO A 164 -4.52 5.82 10.60
C PRO A 164 -5.83 5.84 9.80
N ILE A 165 -5.82 5.30 8.60
CA ILE A 165 -6.97 5.18 7.72
C ILE A 165 -7.85 4.00 8.15
N LEU A 166 -7.21 2.89 8.51
CA LEU A 166 -7.88 1.68 8.97
C LEU A 166 -7.95 1.66 10.50
N THR A 167 -9.16 1.45 11.03
CA THR A 167 -9.32 1.17 12.47
C THR A 167 -8.77 -0.23 12.78
N ARG A 168 -8.40 -0.50 14.03
CA ARG A 168 -7.86 -1.82 14.45
C ARG A 168 -8.73 -3.00 14.00
N ARG A 169 -10.06 -2.87 14.12
CA ARG A 169 -11.01 -3.89 13.67
C ARG A 169 -10.98 -4.10 12.16
N LYS A 170 -10.97 -3.01 11.37
CA LYS A 170 -10.88 -3.09 9.90
C LYS A 170 -9.55 -3.69 9.47
N TYR A 171 -8.46 -3.30 10.13
CA TYR A 171 -7.13 -3.84 9.87
C TYR A 171 -7.09 -5.36 10.08
N LEU A 172 -7.66 -5.86 11.18
CA LEU A 172 -7.78 -7.29 11.43
C LEU A 172 -8.62 -8.00 10.37
N LEU A 173 -9.76 -7.44 9.96
CA LEU A 173 -10.60 -8.05 8.92
C LEU A 173 -9.85 -8.15 7.58
N VAL A 174 -9.17 -7.09 7.18
CA VAL A 174 -8.38 -7.07 5.94
C VAL A 174 -7.23 -8.07 6.01
N LEU A 175 -6.49 -8.10 7.11
CA LEU A 175 -5.41 -9.07 7.30
C LEU A 175 -5.90 -10.51 7.28
N THR A 176 -7.02 -10.81 7.96
CA THR A 176 -7.59 -12.17 7.95
C THR A 176 -8.04 -12.57 6.55
N TYR A 177 -8.67 -11.66 5.80
CA TYR A 177 -9.06 -11.91 4.41
C TYR A 177 -7.84 -12.17 3.52
N LEU A 178 -6.81 -11.32 3.60
CA LEU A 178 -5.58 -11.51 2.83
C LEU A 178 -4.88 -12.80 3.22
N ALA A 179 -4.78 -13.12 4.52
CA ALA A 179 -4.20 -14.38 4.98
C ALA A 179 -4.96 -15.60 4.42
N ALA A 180 -6.29 -15.55 4.39
CA ALA A 180 -7.09 -16.61 3.78
C ALA A 180 -6.80 -16.75 2.28
N LEU A 181 -6.64 -15.63 1.55
CA LEU A 181 -6.25 -15.66 0.13
C LEU A 181 -4.82 -16.22 -0.06
N TYR A 182 -3.86 -15.73 0.71
CA TYR A 182 -2.45 -16.15 0.64
C TYR A 182 -2.24 -17.63 1.01
N VAL A 183 -3.14 -18.23 1.78
CA VAL A 183 -3.11 -19.67 2.06
C VAL A 183 -3.93 -20.45 1.03
N GLY A 184 -5.14 -19.97 0.73
CA GLY A 184 -6.09 -20.68 -0.12
C GLY A 184 -5.68 -20.76 -1.58
N ASN A 185 -5.16 -19.66 -2.15
CA ASN A 185 -4.81 -19.62 -3.57
C ASN A 185 -3.61 -20.52 -3.90
N PRO A 186 -2.51 -20.52 -3.13
CA PRO A 186 -1.40 -21.44 -3.38
C PRO A 186 -1.80 -22.91 -3.28
N ILE A 187 -2.70 -23.26 -2.36
CA ILE A 187 -3.28 -24.62 -2.28
C ILE A 187 -4.07 -24.93 -3.54
N TYR A 188 -4.97 -24.03 -3.96
CA TYR A 188 -5.76 -24.20 -5.18
C TYR A 188 -4.88 -24.36 -6.42
N VAL A 189 -3.88 -23.49 -6.60
CA VAL A 189 -2.91 -23.54 -7.70
C VAL A 189 -2.13 -24.85 -7.65
N SER A 190 -1.63 -25.26 -6.49
CA SER A 190 -0.84 -26.50 -6.33
C SER A 190 -1.66 -27.74 -6.68
N VAL A 191 -2.93 -27.78 -6.28
CA VAL A 191 -3.86 -28.88 -6.59
C VAL A 191 -4.19 -28.88 -8.08
N THR A 192 -4.59 -27.75 -8.66
CA THR A 192 -5.04 -27.69 -10.06
C THR A 192 -3.92 -27.88 -11.08
N GLN A 193 -2.72 -27.35 -10.82
CA GLN A 193 -1.55 -27.52 -11.68
C GLN A 193 -1.02 -28.97 -11.67
N HIS A 194 -1.19 -29.72 -10.56
CA HIS A 194 -0.82 -31.13 -10.49
C HIS A 194 -1.66 -32.04 -11.41
N PHE A 195 -2.88 -31.63 -11.77
CA PHE A 195 -3.79 -32.41 -12.61
C PHE A 195 -3.82 -31.99 -14.08
N LYS A 196 -2.98 -31.03 -14.50
CA LYS A 196 -2.87 -30.67 -15.91
C LYS A 196 -1.94 -31.70 -16.59
N PRO A 197 -2.43 -32.54 -17.52
CA PRO A 197 -1.54 -33.46 -18.24
C PRO A 197 -0.50 -32.64 -19.01
N ARG A 198 0.77 -33.05 -18.88
CA ARG A 198 1.90 -32.46 -19.59
C ARG A 198 1.79 -32.69 -21.09
#